data_AF-A0A9X9X1G5-F1
#
_entry.id   AF-A0A9X9X1G5-F1
#
_cell.length_a   1.000
_cell.length_b   1.000
_cell.length_c   1.000
_cell.angle_alpha   90.00
_cell.angle_beta   90.00
_cell.angle_gamma   90.00
#
_symmetry.space_group_name_H-M   'P 1'
#
loop_
_entity.id
_entity.type
_entity.pdbx_description
1 polymer ?
#
loop_
_entity_poly.entity_id
_entity_poly.type
_entity_poly.pdbx_seq_one_letter_code
_entity_poly.pdbx_strand_id
1 'polypeptide(L)' 'MKILAIEGALARCSAAVLADGRVVAAEEAEAPRGHPSLLPPMAAAVLARAGLA' A
#
# COMPACT_ATOMS: atom_id res chain seq x y z
N MET A 1 13.43 0.20 11.46
CA MET A 1 12.33 1.19 11.31
C MET A 1 11.32 0.62 10.32
N LYS A 2 10.01 0.81 10.57
CA LYS A 2 8.95 0.34 9.66
C LYS A 2 8.35 1.55 8.94
N ILE A 3 8.12 1.44 7.64
CA ILE A 3 7.57 2.52 6.80
C ILE A 3 6.40 1.95 6.01
N LEU A 4 5.25 2.63 6.03
CA LEU A 4 4.16 2.42 5.10
C LEU A 4 4.24 3.51 4.03
N ALA A 5 4.35 3.11 2.77
CA ALA A 5 4.26 4.01 1.62
C ALA A 5 2.91 3.80 0.92
N ILE A 6 2.31 4.89 0.45
CA ILE A 6 1.03 4.94 -0.26
C ILE A 6 1.20 5.91 -1.43
N GLU A 7 0.79 5.50 -2.63
CA GLU A 7 0.91 6.31 -3.86
C GLU A 7 -0.39 6.21 -4.70
N GLY A 8 -0.84 7.35 -5.25
CA GLY A 8 -2.09 7.46 -6.01
C GLY A 8 -2.20 8.69 -6.92
N ALA A 9 -1.06 9.25 -7.37
CA ALA A 9 -0.98 10.46 -8.18
C ALA A 9 -1.24 10.21 -9.67
N LEU A 10 -1.16 8.97 -10.15
CA LEU A 10 -1.30 8.60 -11.57
C LEU A 10 -2.52 7.69 -11.79
N ALA A 11 -2.56 6.96 -12.91
CA ALA A 11 -3.62 6.00 -13.21
C ALA A 11 -3.52 4.70 -12.38
N ARG A 12 -2.64 4.66 -11.39
CA ARG A 12 -2.35 3.50 -10.55
C ARG A 12 -2.35 3.91 -9.09
N CYS A 13 -2.81 2.98 -8.26
CA CYS A 13 -2.68 3.09 -6.81
C CYS A 13 -1.80 1.96 -6.28
N SER A 14 -1.01 2.24 -5.24
CA SER A 14 -0.18 1.22 -4.60
C SER A 14 0.06 1.51 -3.13
N ALA A 15 0.36 0.45 -2.38
CA ALA A 15 0.83 0.53 -1.01
C ALA A 15 1.92 -0.52 -0.76
N ALA A 16 2.90 -0.20 0.07
CA ALA A 16 3.97 -1.12 0.45
C ALA A 16 4.47 -0.88 1.88
N VAL A 17 4.89 -1.96 2.55
CA VAL A 17 5.54 -1.89 3.86
C VAL A 17 7.01 -2.27 3.72
N LEU A 18 7.87 -1.36 4.18
CA LEU A 18 9.30 -1.61 4.38
C LEU A 18 9.55 -1.97 5.84
N ALA A 19 10.24 -3.08 6.08
CA ALA A 19 10.78 -3.45 7.39
C ALA A 19 12.18 -4.06 7.21
N ASP A 20 13.11 -3.67 8.08
CA ASP A 20 14.49 -4.20 8.10
C ASP A 20 15.20 -4.13 6.73
N GLY A 21 14.99 -3.00 6.03
CA GLY A 21 15.57 -2.75 4.71
C GLY A 21 14.95 -3.53 3.56
N ARG A 22 13.82 -4.22 3.78
CA ARG A 22 13.14 -5.06 2.78
C ARG A 22 11.66 -4.70 2.66
N VAL A 23 11.12 -4.80 1.46
CA VAL A 23 9.67 -4.74 1.25
C VAL A 23 9.09 -6.08 1.70
N VAL A 24 8.26 -6.05 2.74
CA VAL A 24 7.66 -7.25 3.35
C VAL A 24 6.23 -7.51 2.90
N ALA A 25 5.54 -6.47 2.41
CA ALA A 25 4.24 -6.59 1.76
C ALA A 25 4.07 -5.44 0.76
N ALA A 26 3.39 -5.70 -0.35
CA ALA A 26 3.04 -4.69 -1.34
C ALA A 26 1.75 -5.06 -2.08
N GLU A 27 1.07 -4.04 -2.58
CA GLU A 27 -0.08 -4.15 -3.47
C GLU A 27 -0.07 -3.00 -4.47
N GLU A 28 -0.55 -3.30 -5.67
CA GLU A 28 -0.74 -2.32 -6.72
C GLU A 28 -2.00 -2.66 -7.52
N ALA A 29 -2.70 -1.64 -8.00
CA ALA A 29 -3.83 -1.79 -8.90
C ALA A 29 -3.84 -0.66 -9.93
N GLU A 30 -4.30 -1.00 -11.14
CA GLU A 30 -4.76 0.00 -12.10
C GLU A 30 -6.03 0.66 -11.54
N ALA A 31 -6.00 1.98 -11.45
CA ALA A 31 -7.05 2.78 -10.84
C ALA A 31 -7.11 4.15 -11.53
N PRO A 32 -7.65 4.26 -12.76
CA PRO A 32 -7.75 5.56 -13.43
C PRO A 32 -8.62 6.57 -12.66
N ARG A 33 -9.46 6.10 -11.71
CA ARG A 33 -10.30 6.90 -10.79
C ARG A 33 -10.50 6.13 -9.47
N GLY A 34 -10.97 6.81 -8.43
CA GLY A 34 -11.38 6.16 -7.17
C GLY A 34 -10.29 5.97 -6.12
N HIS A 35 -9.09 6.53 -6.31
CA HIS A 35 -7.97 6.43 -5.36
C HIS A 35 -8.33 6.66 -3.89
N PRO A 36 -9.09 7.70 -3.49
CA PRO A 36 -9.39 7.93 -2.08
C PRO A 36 -10.19 6.79 -1.43
N SER A 37 -10.95 6.02 -2.22
CA SER A 37 -11.72 4.86 -1.75
C SER A 37 -10.93 3.56 -1.81
N LEU A 38 -9.95 3.45 -2.72
CA LEU A 38 -9.15 2.23 -2.91
C LEU A 38 -7.92 2.16 -1.99
N LEU A 39 -7.27 3.30 -1.73
CA LEU A 39 -6.03 3.34 -0.97
C LEU A 39 -6.18 2.93 0.51
N PRO A 40 -7.22 3.36 1.26
CA PRO A 40 -7.38 2.94 2.65
C PRO A 40 -7.52 1.42 2.83
N PRO A 41 -8.41 0.69 2.11
CA PRO A 41 -8.50 -0.76 2.25
C PRO A 41 -7.24 -1.47 1.75
N MET A 42 -6.57 -0.96 0.70
CA MET A 42 -5.30 -1.50 0.22
C MET A 42 -4.19 -1.38 1.28
N ALA A 43 -4.07 -0.21 1.91
CA ALA A 43 -3.11 0.00 3.00
C ALA A 43 -3.38 -0.95 4.17
N ALA A 44 -4.65 -1.15 4.55
CA ALA A 44 -5.04 -2.11 5.58
C ALA A 44 -4.64 -3.55 5.20
N ALA A 45 -4.88 -3.97 3.95
CA ALA A 45 -4.50 -5.30 3.48
C ALA A 45 -2.98 -5.52 3.48
N VAL A 46 -2.19 -4.52 3.08
CA VAL A 46 -0.73 -4.59 3.13
C VAL A 46 -0.22 -4.63 4.57
N LEU A 47 -0.78 -3.84 5.49
CA LEU A 47 -0.43 -3.88 6.91
C LEU A 47 -0.74 -5.24 7.55
N ALA A 48 -1.92 -5.82 7.27
CA ALA A 48 -2.29 -7.14 7.75
C ALA A 48 -1.34 -8.23 7.23
N ARG A 49 -1.00 -8.20 5.93
CA ARG A 49 -0.01 -9.13 5.33
C ARG A 49 1.40 -8.96 5.91
N ALA A 50 1.74 -7.76 6.37
CA ALA A 50 2.99 -7.48 7.07
C ALA A 50 2.97 -7.83 8.58
N GLY A 51 1.83 -8.29 9.12
CA GLY A 51 1.66 -8.59 10.54
C GLY A 51 1.68 -7.35 11.45
N LEU A 52 1.17 -6.21 10.94
CA LEU A 52 1.19 -4.90 11.62
C LEU A 52 -0.20 -4.36 11.95
N ALA A 53 -1.27 -5.10 11.63
CA ALA A 53 -2.67 -4.75 11.87
C ALA A 53 -3.47 -5.99 12.28
#